data_AF-A0A840SSE0-F1
#
_entry.id   AF-A0A840SSE0-F1
#
_cell.length_a   1.000
_cell.length_b   1.000
_cell.length_c   1.000
_cell.angle_alpha   90.00
_cell.angle_beta   90.00
_cell.angle_gamma   90.00
#
_symmetry.space_group_name_H-M   'P 1'
#
loop_
_entity.id
_entity.type
_entity.pdbx_description
1 polymer ?
#
loop_
_entity_poly.entity_id
_entity_poly.type
_entity_poly.pdbx_seq_one_letter_code
_entity_poly.pdbx_strand_id
1 'polypeptide(L)'
;MVGQVIVAALIAAILVFVVVLRLLDAAGAGGRAVATARSAAASLRNGALSDDEKERAARQAAAGLFRGFIAITLIGGAAVAASAALIWAGSAAGLYPLDALLATAVGWPFLIASMVVGTLAWVAVERLT
;
A
#
# COMPACT_ATOMS: atom_id res chain seq x y z
N MET A 1 -4.51 -29.44 12.32
CA MET A 1 -3.39 -29.10 11.41
C MET A 1 -3.80 -28.10 10.32
N VAL A 2 -4.86 -28.32 9.54
CA VAL A 2 -5.29 -27.41 8.45
C VAL A 2 -5.44 -25.95 8.88
N GLY A 3 -6.01 -25.68 10.06
CA GLY A 3 -6.14 -24.31 10.57
C GLY A 3 -4.81 -23.57 10.78
N GLN A 4 -3.74 -24.26 11.21
CA GLN A 4 -2.41 -23.65 11.36
C GLN A 4 -1.81 -23.29 9.99
N VAL A 5 -2.05 -24.14 8.98
CA VAL A 5 -1.59 -23.88 7.60
C VAL A 5 -2.30 -22.66 7.01
N ILE A 6 -3.61 -22.51 7.26
CA ILE A 6 -4.37 -21.33 6.82
C ILE A 6 -3.82 -20.05 7.46
N VAL A 7 -3.60 -20.05 8.78
CA VAL A 7 -3.05 -18.87 9.48
C VAL A 7 -1.64 -18.55 8.97
N ALA A 8 -0.80 -19.57 8.75
CA ALA A 8 0.53 -19.37 8.19
C ALA A 8 0.48 -18.77 6.77
N ALA A 9 -0.45 -19.23 5.92
CA ALA A 9 -0.65 -18.70 4.58
C ALA A 9 -1.13 -17.24 4.60
N LEU A 10 -2.03 -16.87 5.51
CA LEU A 10 -2.49 -15.49 5.68
C LEU A 10 -1.36 -14.58 6.16
N ILE A 11 -0.55 -15.03 7.11
CA ILE A 11 0.64 -14.29 7.55
C ILE A 11 1.62 -14.12 6.39
N ALA A 12 1.90 -15.18 5.63
CA ALA A 12 2.78 -15.11 4.47
C ALA A 12 2.25 -14.14 3.40
N ALA A 13 0.93 -14.10 3.16
CA ALA A 13 0.30 -13.17 2.24
C ALA A 13 0.46 -11.71 2.68
N ILE A 14 0.33 -11.43 3.99
CA ILE A 14 0.59 -10.11 4.57
C ILE A 14 2.07 -9.74 4.40
N LEU A 15 2.99 -10.67 4.66
CA LEU A 15 4.43 -10.42 4.49
C LEU A 15 4.78 -10.12 3.03
N VAL A 16 4.24 -10.89 2.08
CA VAL A 16 4.41 -10.61 0.65
C VAL A 16 3.88 -9.23 0.28
N PHE A 17 2.69 -8.86 0.79
CA PHE A 17 2.11 -7.53 0.55
C PHE A 17 3.08 -6.42 0.98
N VAL A 18 3.56 -6.50 2.23
CA VAL A 18 4.48 -5.51 2.83
C VAL A 18 5.82 -5.48 2.09
N VAL A 19 6.37 -6.63 1.73
CA VAL A 19 7.62 -6.74 0.98
C VAL A 19 7.48 -6.07 -0.39
N VAL A 20 6.39 -6.31 -1.12
CA VAL A 20 6.17 -5.67 -2.43
C VAL A 20 6.03 -4.16 -2.29
N LEU A 21 5.27 -3.67 -1.30
CA LEU A 21 5.18 -2.22 -1.05
C LEU A 21 6.55 -1.59 -0.76
N ARG A 22 7.41 -2.30 -0.01
CA ARG A 22 8.75 -1.83 0.32
C ARG A 22 9.69 -1.87 -0.88
N LEU A 23 9.68 -2.95 -1.67
CA LEU A 23 10.50 -3.10 -2.87
C LEU A 23 10.16 -2.06 -3.93
N LEU A 24 8.89 -1.68 -4.03
CA LEU A 24 8.42 -0.70 -5.01
C LEU A 24 8.42 0.75 -4.48
N ASP A 25 9.02 1.01 -3.31
CA ASP A 25 9.12 2.36 -2.71
C ASP A 25 7.76 3.08 -2.62
N ALA A 26 6.72 2.39 -2.12
CA ALA A 26 5.38 2.96 -1.95
C ALA A 26 5.42 4.26 -1.12
N ALA A 27 6.24 4.28 -0.06
CA ALA A 27 6.42 5.44 0.81
C ALA A 27 7.04 6.63 0.07
N GLY A 28 8.10 6.43 -0.70
CA GLY A 28 8.70 7.50 -1.51
C GLY A 28 7.76 7.98 -2.62
N ALA A 29 6.96 7.10 -3.23
CA ALA A 29 5.94 7.50 -4.20
C ALA A 29 4.90 8.43 -3.57
N GLY A 30 4.40 8.10 -2.38
CA GLY A 30 3.52 8.96 -1.59
C GLY A 30 4.18 10.30 -1.23
N GLY A 31 5.42 10.26 -0.76
CA GLY A 31 6.19 11.47 -0.40
C GLY A 31 6.36 12.43 -1.57
N ARG A 32 6.68 11.93 -2.78
CA ARG A 32 6.79 12.74 -4.01
C ARG A 32 5.47 13.40 -4.40
N ALA A 33 4.34 12.69 -4.26
CA ALA A 33 3.02 13.25 -4.52
C ALA A 33 2.68 14.37 -3.54
N VAL A 34 2.94 14.18 -2.24
CA VAL A 34 2.75 15.22 -1.21
C VAL A 34 3.64 16.44 -1.48
N ALA A 35 4.90 16.23 -1.83
CA ALA A 35 5.82 17.32 -2.17
C ALA A 35 5.31 18.13 -3.38
N THR A 36 4.81 17.46 -4.41
CA THR A 36 4.21 18.11 -5.60
C THR A 36 2.99 18.94 -5.21
N ALA A 37 2.08 18.40 -4.40
CA ALA A 37 0.90 19.11 -3.93
C ALA A 37 1.27 20.37 -3.12
N ARG A 38 2.25 20.25 -2.22
CA ARG A 38 2.73 21.38 -1.40
C ARG A 38 3.37 22.46 -2.27
N SER A 39 4.19 22.07 -3.25
CA SER A 39 4.81 23.02 -4.18
C SER A 39 3.75 23.76 -5.00
N ALA A 40 2.74 23.06 -5.51
CA ALA A 40 1.65 23.66 -6.26
C ALA A 40 0.86 24.68 -5.44
N ALA A 41 0.51 24.32 -4.19
CA ALA A 41 -0.18 25.21 -3.27
C ALA A 41 0.65 26.46 -2.94
N ALA A 42 1.99 26.32 -2.83
CA ALA A 42 2.88 27.45 -2.61
C ALA A 42 2.93 28.40 -3.83
N SER A 43 3.03 27.85 -5.06
CA SER A 43 3.03 28.65 -6.30
C SER A 43 1.75 29.47 -6.47
N LEU A 44 0.58 28.89 -6.18
CA LEU A 44 -0.70 29.59 -6.28
C LEU A 44 -0.83 30.75 -5.29
N ARG A 45 -0.17 30.66 -4.13
CA ARG A 45 -0.16 31.71 -3.09
C ARG A 45 0.92 32.77 -3.31
N ASN A 46 1.81 32.57 -4.27
CA ASN A 46 2.91 33.50 -4.53
C ASN A 46 2.41 34.69 -5.34
N GLY A 47 2.34 35.87 -4.69
CA GLY A 47 1.95 37.13 -5.31
C GLY A 47 3.00 37.71 -6.28
N ALA A 48 4.23 37.19 -6.26
CA ALA A 48 5.29 37.62 -7.18
C ALA A 48 5.22 36.93 -8.55
N LEU A 49 4.43 35.86 -8.69
CA LEU A 49 4.20 35.18 -9.97
C LEU A 49 3.04 35.84 -10.73
N SER A 50 3.24 36.02 -12.02
CA SER A 50 2.17 36.35 -12.97
C SER A 50 1.15 35.22 -13.08
N ASP A 51 -0.04 35.53 -13.60
CA ASP A 51 -1.09 34.53 -13.77
C ASP A 51 -0.71 33.43 -14.77
N ASP A 52 0.02 33.77 -15.84
CA ASP A 52 0.57 32.80 -16.79
C ASP A 52 1.56 31.82 -16.11
N GLU A 53 2.40 32.33 -15.20
CA GLU A 53 3.35 31.49 -14.45
C GLU A 53 2.61 30.57 -13.47
N LYS A 54 1.58 31.07 -12.79
CA LYS A 54 0.73 30.26 -11.90
C LYS A 54 0.01 29.17 -12.68
N GLU A 55 -0.52 29.47 -13.87
CA GLU A 55 -1.20 28.48 -14.70
C GLU A 55 -0.23 27.39 -15.16
N ARG A 56 0.98 27.76 -15.61
CA ARG A 56 2.02 26.78 -15.98
C ARG A 56 2.41 25.89 -14.80
N ALA A 57 2.62 26.47 -13.62
CA ALA A 57 2.93 25.71 -12.41
C ALA A 57 1.79 24.76 -12.02
N ALA A 58 0.53 25.20 -12.11
CA ALA A 58 -0.64 24.37 -11.82
C ALA A 58 -0.76 23.19 -12.79
N ARG A 59 -0.53 23.41 -14.10
CA ARG A 59 -0.56 22.33 -15.11
C ARG A 59 0.54 21.30 -14.88
N GLN A 60 1.76 21.74 -14.57
CA GLN A 60 2.88 20.84 -14.25
C GLN A 60 2.60 20.02 -12.98
N ALA A 61 2.08 20.66 -11.94
CA ALA A 61 1.69 19.98 -10.72
C ALA A 61 0.57 18.95 -10.96
N ALA A 62 -0.46 19.29 -11.72
CA ALA A 62 -1.54 18.37 -12.07
C ALA A 62 -1.02 17.13 -12.79
N ALA A 63 -0.13 17.30 -13.77
CA ALA A 63 0.51 16.18 -14.45
C ALA A 63 1.38 15.33 -13.50
N GLY A 64 2.11 15.97 -12.59
CA GLY A 64 2.91 15.29 -11.55
C GLY A 64 2.06 14.47 -10.60
N LEU A 65 0.95 15.04 -10.09
CA LEU A 65 0.01 14.36 -9.20
C LEU A 65 -0.69 13.19 -9.91
N PHE A 66 -1.07 13.34 -11.18
CA PHE A 66 -1.67 12.26 -11.95
C PHE A 66 -0.71 11.09 -12.15
N ARG A 67 0.56 11.37 -12.46
CA ARG A 67 1.63 10.34 -12.52
C ARG A 67 1.83 9.68 -11.16
N GLY A 68 1.82 10.46 -10.08
CA GLY A 68 1.89 9.95 -8.71
C GLY A 68 0.73 9.01 -8.37
N PHE A 69 -0.50 9.38 -8.73
CA PHE A 69 -1.68 8.54 -8.57
C PHE A 69 -1.55 7.21 -9.29
N ILE A 70 -1.14 7.21 -10.57
CA ILE A 70 -0.92 5.99 -11.34
C ILE A 70 0.15 5.12 -10.67
N ALA A 71 1.28 5.71 -10.28
CA ALA A 71 2.36 4.98 -9.62
C ALA A 71 1.87 4.30 -8.33
N ILE A 72 1.23 5.06 -7.44
CA ILE A 72 0.70 4.52 -6.17
C ILE A 72 -0.34 3.42 -6.44
N THR A 73 -1.22 3.62 -7.41
CA THR A 73 -2.26 2.64 -7.79
C THR A 73 -1.63 1.35 -8.31
N LEU A 74 -0.63 1.44 -9.18
CA LEU A 74 0.07 0.28 -9.73
C LEU A 74 0.86 -0.47 -8.64
N ILE A 75 1.50 0.25 -7.73
CA ILE A 75 2.23 -0.34 -6.60
C ILE A 75 1.25 -1.10 -5.68
N GLY A 76 0.13 -0.47 -5.32
CA GLY A 76 -0.91 -1.11 -4.53
C GLY A 76 -1.51 -2.33 -5.23
N GLY A 77 -1.82 -2.19 -6.53
CA GLY A 77 -2.30 -3.29 -7.36
C GLY A 77 -1.33 -4.46 -7.45
N ALA A 78 -0.03 -4.19 -7.63
CA ALA A 78 1.01 -5.21 -7.64
C ALA A 78 1.14 -5.93 -6.29
N ALA A 79 1.05 -5.20 -5.18
CA ALA A 79 1.09 -5.79 -3.84
C ALA A 79 -0.12 -6.71 -3.59
N VAL A 80 -1.33 -6.25 -3.93
CA VAL A 80 -2.55 -7.08 -3.83
C VAL A 80 -2.46 -8.31 -4.73
N ALA A 81 -2.03 -8.14 -5.99
CA ALA A 81 -1.91 -9.22 -6.95
C ALA A 81 -0.90 -10.29 -6.49
N ALA A 82 0.25 -9.87 -5.95
CA ALA A 82 1.26 -10.79 -5.43
C ALA A 82 0.74 -11.61 -4.24
N SER A 83 0.06 -10.97 -3.28
CA SER A 83 -0.53 -11.68 -2.13
C SER A 83 -1.66 -12.61 -2.55
N ALA A 84 -2.51 -12.20 -3.48
CA ALA A 84 -3.58 -13.03 -4.02
C ALA A 84 -3.01 -14.25 -4.78
N ALA A 85 -1.96 -14.04 -5.58
CA ALA A 85 -1.28 -15.12 -6.30
C ALA A 85 -0.68 -16.16 -5.33
N LEU A 86 -0.08 -15.72 -4.22
CA LEU A 86 0.42 -16.62 -3.18
C LEU A 86 -0.71 -17.47 -2.58
N ILE A 87 -1.82 -16.83 -2.19
CA ILE A 87 -2.98 -17.52 -1.60
C ILE A 87 -3.55 -18.55 -2.58
N TRP A 88 -3.73 -18.14 -3.84
CA TRP A 88 -4.26 -19.00 -4.89
C TRP A 88 -3.32 -20.18 -5.16
N ALA A 89 -2.01 -19.96 -5.24
CA ALA A 89 -1.02 -21.03 -5.43
C ALA A 89 -1.06 -22.05 -4.29
N GLY A 90 -1.19 -21.61 -3.03
CA GLY A 90 -1.31 -22.52 -1.88
C GLY A 90 -2.59 -23.35 -1.92
N SER A 91 -3.71 -22.75 -2.34
CA SER A 91 -4.98 -23.47 -2.56
C SER A 91 -4.87 -24.47 -3.71
N ALA A 92 -4.28 -24.08 -4.84
CA ALA A 92 -4.09 -24.93 -6.01
C ALA A 92 -3.15 -26.12 -5.73
N ALA A 93 -2.18 -25.94 -4.83
CA ALA A 93 -1.31 -27.00 -4.33
C ALA A 93 -2.00 -27.94 -3.30
N GLY A 94 -3.27 -27.71 -2.98
CA GLY A 94 -4.04 -28.54 -2.04
C GLY A 94 -3.71 -28.32 -0.56
N LEU A 95 -3.02 -27.23 -0.21
CA LEU A 95 -2.63 -26.95 1.19
C LEU A 95 -3.83 -26.61 2.08
N TYR A 96 -4.84 -25.95 1.51
CA TYR A 96 -6.07 -25.55 2.17
C TYR A 96 -7.17 -25.23 1.14
N PRO A 97 -8.46 -25.34 1.50
CA PRO A 97 -9.56 -24.87 0.66
C PRO A 97 -9.74 -23.34 0.79
N LEU A 98 -10.01 -22.67 -0.34
CA LEU A 98 -10.15 -21.21 -0.40
C LEU A 98 -11.28 -20.68 0.49
N ASP A 99 -12.41 -21.38 0.55
CA ASP A 99 -13.57 -20.98 1.37
C ASP A 99 -13.23 -20.94 2.87
N ALA A 100 -12.45 -21.92 3.35
CA ALA A 100 -12.02 -21.95 4.75
C ALA A 100 -11.00 -20.85 5.05
N LEU A 101 -10.11 -20.53 4.10
CA LEU A 101 -9.19 -19.42 4.24
C LEU A 101 -9.93 -18.09 4.29
N LEU A 102 -10.89 -17.86 3.40
CA LEU A 102 -11.71 -16.65 3.38
C LEU A 102 -12.53 -16.51 4.66
N ALA A 103 -13.19 -17.58 5.11
CA ALA A 103 -13.94 -17.58 6.37
C ALA A 103 -13.04 -17.23 7.57
N THR A 104 -11.79 -17.69 7.57
CA THR A 104 -10.80 -17.34 8.60
C THR A 104 -10.36 -15.88 8.48
N ALA A 105 -10.08 -15.41 7.27
CA ALA A 105 -9.58 -14.05 7.01
C ALA A 105 -10.60 -12.96 7.39
N VAL A 106 -11.89 -13.21 7.16
CA VAL A 106 -12.97 -12.27 7.56
C VAL A 106 -13.44 -12.47 8.99
N GLY A 107 -12.90 -13.48 9.70
CA GLY A 107 -13.24 -13.76 11.07
C GLY A 107 -12.72 -12.69 12.03
N TRP A 108 -13.57 -12.28 12.98
CA TRP A 108 -13.21 -11.33 14.03
C TRP A 108 -11.88 -11.59 14.73
N PRO A 109 -11.52 -12.85 15.09
CA PRO A 109 -10.23 -13.11 15.74
C PRO A 109 -9.04 -12.71 14.87
N PHE A 110 -9.10 -12.99 13.57
CA PHE A 110 -8.02 -12.68 12.65
C PHE A 110 -7.94 -11.18 12.36
N LEU A 111 -9.08 -10.52 12.15
CA LEU A 111 -9.13 -9.07 11.92
C LEU A 111 -8.57 -8.28 13.11
N ILE A 112 -9.00 -8.61 14.33
CA ILE A 112 -8.49 -7.95 15.55
C ILE A 112 -7.00 -8.24 15.75
N ALA A 113 -6.59 -9.51 15.61
CA ALA A 113 -5.19 -9.88 15.81
C ALA A 113 -4.26 -9.20 14.78
N SER A 114 -4.63 -9.21 13.50
CA SER A 114 -3.83 -8.58 12.44
C SER A 114 -3.77 -7.06 12.60
N MET A 115 -4.86 -6.40 13.01
CA MET A 115 -4.86 -4.97 13.29
C MET A 115 -3.94 -4.61 14.47
N VAL A 116 -4.06 -5.33 15.59
CA VAL A 116 -3.23 -5.10 16.79
C VAL A 116 -1.76 -5.37 16.47
N VAL A 117 -1.43 -6.51 15.88
CA VAL A 117 -0.06 -6.87 15.52
C VAL A 117 0.51 -5.90 14.51
N GLY A 118 -0.25 -5.52 13.49
CA GLY A 118 0.18 -4.55 12.48
C GLY A 118 0.49 -3.18 13.11
N THR A 119 -0.36 -2.70 14.01
CA THR A 119 -0.15 -1.43 14.72
C THR A 119 1.08 -1.50 15.62
N LEU A 120 1.24 -2.58 16.40
CA LEU A 120 2.40 -2.76 17.27
C LEU A 120 3.69 -2.87 16.48
N ALA A 121 3.69 -3.61 15.37
CA ALA A 121 4.83 -3.74 14.49
C ALA A 121 5.22 -2.38 13.89
N TRP A 122 4.25 -1.59 13.45
CA TRP A 122 4.48 -0.24 12.93
C TRP A 122 5.16 0.66 13.99
N VAL A 123 4.58 0.75 15.18
CA VAL A 123 5.13 1.55 16.29
C VAL A 123 6.53 1.05 16.69
N ALA A 124 6.76 -0.26 16.67
CA ALA A 124 8.07 -0.81 16.97
C ALA A 124 9.12 -0.40 15.92
N VAL A 125 8.77 -0.43 14.63
CA VAL A 125 9.66 0.01 13.56
C VAL A 125 9.99 1.50 13.70
N GLU A 126 8.99 2.36 13.91
CA GLU A 126 9.20 3.80 14.09
C GLU A 126 10.08 4.15 15.30
N ARG A 127 10.10 3.31 16.35
CA ARG A 127 10.95 3.53 17.52
C ARG A 127 12.39 3.05 17.31
N LEU A 128 12.62 2.19 16.32
CA LEU A 128 13.92 1.59 16.02
C LEU A 128 14.66 2.29 14.86
N THR A 129 13.96 3.12 14.09
CA THR A 129 14.51 3.93 12.98
C THR A 129 14.42 5.41 13.28
#